data_AF-A0A2T7C4D7-F1
#
_entry.id   AF-A0A2T7C4D7-F1
#
_cell.length_a   1.000
_cell.length_b   1.000
_cell.length_c   1.000
_cell.angle_alpha   90.00
_cell.angle_beta   90.00
_cell.angle_gamma   90.00
#
_symmetry.space_group_name_H-M   'P 1'
#
loop_
_entity.id
_entity.type
_entity.pdbx_description
1 polymer ?
#
loop_
_entity_poly.entity_id
_entity_poly.type
_entity_poly.pdbx_seq_one_letter_code
_entity_poly.pdbx_strand_id
1 'polypeptide(L)'
;MDGVEKWDKQQGAPGHLYGKNKRIDSARSWRAAAMEKPTPPAFVYRISTADEWAELQRTGATLGGDLDRSTGCIHLSDLGQVKMTLKNFFLGRNDLYLLQIDTSKPT
;
A
#
# COMPACT_ATOMS: atom_id res chain seq x y z
N MET A 1 -3.94 34.16 -6.50
CA MET A 1 -2.72 34.55 -5.76
C MET A 1 -2.77 33.83 -4.45
N ASP A 2 -1.76 33.00 -4.28
CA ASP A 2 -1.74 31.76 -3.49
C ASP A 2 -1.44 32.03 -2.02
N GLY A 3 -2.18 31.36 -1.13
CA GLY A 3 -1.89 31.33 0.30
C GLY A 3 -0.72 30.37 0.57
N VAL A 4 0.48 30.92 0.73
CA VAL A 4 1.68 30.20 1.16
C VAL A 4 1.64 30.00 2.68
N GLU A 5 1.55 28.75 3.10
CA GLU A 5 1.64 28.34 4.51
C GLU A 5 3.11 28.22 4.93
N LYS A 6 3.55 29.07 5.87
CA LYS A 6 4.89 29.06 6.45
C LYS A 6 5.00 27.97 7.51
N TRP A 7 5.97 27.07 7.36
CA TRP A 7 6.44 26.18 8.42
C TRP A 7 7.49 26.89 9.27
N ASP A 8 7.23 27.00 10.58
CA ASP A 8 8.18 27.56 11.54
C ASP A 8 9.14 26.47 12.05
N LYS A 9 10.44 26.78 11.99
CA LYS A 9 11.56 25.93 12.40
C LYS A 9 12.45 26.77 13.32
N GLN A 10 12.49 26.44 14.61
CA GLN A 10 13.58 26.80 15.54
C GLN A 10 13.57 25.75 16.69
N GLN A 11 14.50 24.80 16.78
CA GLN A 11 15.95 24.83 17.09
C GLN A 11 16.29 24.87 18.61
N GLY A 12 17.16 23.95 19.03
CA GLY A 12 17.86 23.96 20.33
C GLY A 12 18.65 22.66 20.62
N ALA A 13 19.95 22.63 20.28
CA ALA A 13 20.94 21.58 20.57
C ALA A 13 21.67 21.85 21.93
N PRO A 14 22.82 21.23 22.30
CA PRO A 14 23.39 19.89 22.09
C PRO A 14 23.75 19.18 23.43
N GLY A 15 24.05 17.87 23.39
CA GLY A 15 24.62 17.18 24.55
C GLY A 15 25.08 15.75 24.23
N HIS A 16 26.36 15.60 23.89
CA HIS A 16 27.02 14.31 23.75
C HIS A 16 27.88 14.08 25.00
N LEU A 17 27.55 13.11 25.85
CA LEU A 17 28.52 12.44 26.74
C LEU A 17 28.16 10.96 26.93
N TYR A 18 29.19 10.14 26.72
CA TYR A 18 29.30 8.70 26.87
C TYR A 18 28.79 8.16 28.22
N GLY A 19 28.10 7.00 28.19
CA GLY A 19 27.66 6.33 29.42
C GLY A 19 27.13 4.91 29.25
N LYS A 20 28.05 3.95 29.17
CA LYS A 20 27.95 2.55 29.64
C LYS A 20 27.05 1.58 28.86
N ASN A 21 27.72 0.66 28.16
CA ASN A 21 27.21 -0.65 27.74
C ASN A 21 26.40 -1.32 28.86
N LYS A 22 25.09 -1.46 28.66
CA LYS A 22 24.30 -2.48 29.35
C LYS A 22 23.94 -3.54 28.31
N ARG A 23 24.63 -4.68 28.37
CA ARG A 23 24.19 -5.90 27.69
C ARG A 23 22.76 -6.17 28.15
N ILE A 24 21.80 -6.06 27.25
CA ILE A 24 20.46 -6.58 27.44
C ILE A 24 20.42 -7.93 26.75
N ASP A 25 20.99 -8.91 27.44
CA ASP A 25 20.75 -10.30 27.14
C ASP A 25 19.40 -10.69 27.77
N SER A 26 18.57 -11.36 26.98
CA SER A 26 17.51 -12.30 27.39
C SER A 26 16.06 -11.80 27.41
N ALA A 27 15.40 -12.05 26.28
CA ALA A 27 14.18 -12.86 26.14
C ALA A 27 13.02 -12.71 27.16
N ARG A 28 11.82 -12.46 26.61
CA ARG A 28 10.48 -12.19 27.21
C ARG A 28 10.26 -10.70 27.47
N SER A 29 9.35 -10.00 26.80
CA SER A 29 7.95 -10.35 26.64
C SER A 29 7.33 -9.62 25.43
N TRP A 30 6.94 -10.36 24.40
CA TRP A 30 6.08 -9.87 23.31
C TRP A 30 4.59 -10.14 23.58
N ARG A 31 4.23 -10.54 24.81
CA ARG A 31 2.87 -10.91 25.16
C ARG A 31 2.08 -9.73 25.70
N ALA A 32 1.05 -9.38 24.93
CA ALA A 32 -0.19 -8.73 25.36
C ALA A 32 -0.19 -7.19 25.46
N ALA A 33 0.06 -6.52 24.34
CA ALA A 33 -0.97 -5.59 23.89
C ALA A 33 -1.89 -6.42 22.97
N ALA A 34 -3.12 -6.68 23.39
CA ALA A 34 -4.13 -7.31 22.55
C ALA A 34 -4.44 -6.38 21.37
N MET A 35 -3.59 -6.42 20.34
CA MET A 35 -3.95 -5.87 19.04
C MET A 35 -5.01 -6.82 18.50
N GLU A 36 -6.27 -6.37 18.49
CA GLU A 36 -7.28 -7.00 17.64
C GLU A 36 -6.64 -7.21 16.27
N LYS A 37 -6.65 -8.46 15.79
CA LYS A 37 -6.12 -8.76 14.46
C LYS A 37 -6.86 -7.84 13.48
N PRO A 38 -6.17 -7.00 12.69
CA PRO A 38 -6.84 -6.11 11.77
C PRO A 38 -7.71 -6.97 10.86
N THR A 39 -9.00 -6.67 10.84
CA THR A 39 -9.93 -7.36 9.96
C THR A 39 -9.47 -7.08 8.53
N PRO A 40 -9.26 -8.11 7.69
CA PRO A 40 -8.94 -7.89 6.29
C PRO A 40 -10.00 -6.98 5.65
N PRO A 41 -9.60 -6.07 4.76
CA PRO A 41 -10.56 -5.20 4.10
C PRO A 41 -11.56 -6.05 3.33
N ALA A 42 -12.86 -5.76 3.47
CA ALA A 42 -13.92 -6.51 2.78
C ALA A 42 -13.76 -6.47 1.25
N PHE A 43 -13.12 -5.43 0.74
CA PHE A 43 -12.82 -5.27 -0.68
C PHE A 43 -11.41 -4.78 -0.92
N VAL A 44 -10.80 -5.32 -1.97
CA VAL A 44 -9.58 -4.81 -2.57
C VAL A 44 -9.85 -4.48 -4.03
N TYR A 45 -9.03 -3.61 -4.61
CA TYR A 45 -9.27 -3.04 -5.93
C TYR A 45 -8.10 -3.29 -6.86
N ARG A 46 -8.43 -3.60 -8.11
CA ARG A 46 -7.48 -3.70 -9.21
C ARG A 46 -7.80 -2.63 -10.24
N ILE A 47 -6.79 -1.86 -10.63
CA ILE A 47 -6.88 -0.97 -11.79
C ILE A 47 -6.37 -1.78 -12.97
N SER A 48 -7.25 -2.06 -13.93
CA SER A 48 -6.94 -2.85 -15.12
C SER A 48 -7.08 -2.03 -16.39
N THR A 49 -6.22 -2.32 -17.38
CA THR A 49 -6.41 -1.77 -18.72
C THR A 49 -7.56 -2.48 -19.44
N ALA A 50 -8.07 -1.89 -20.52
CA ALA A 50 -9.10 -2.51 -21.34
C ALA A 50 -8.68 -3.91 -21.87
N ASP A 51 -7.42 -4.07 -22.23
CA ASP A 51 -6.89 -5.35 -22.72
C ASP A 51 -6.82 -6.42 -21.62
N GLU A 52 -6.34 -6.06 -20.43
CA GLU A 52 -6.32 -6.97 -19.26
C GLU A 52 -7.75 -7.37 -18.86
N TRP A 53 -8.67 -6.40 -18.89
CA TRP A 53 -10.07 -6.68 -18.64
C TRP A 53 -10.68 -7.62 -19.69
N ALA A 54 -10.40 -7.41 -20.96
CA ALA A 54 -10.85 -8.30 -22.03
C ALA A 54 -10.26 -9.71 -21.89
N GLU A 55 -9.00 -9.84 -21.48
CA GLU A 55 -8.38 -11.13 -21.18
C GLU A 55 -9.11 -11.83 -20.02
N LEU A 56 -9.28 -11.14 -18.89
CA LEU A 56 -10.00 -11.66 -17.71
C LEU A 56 -11.39 -12.18 -18.08
N GLN A 57 -12.12 -11.42 -18.89
CA GLN A 57 -13.46 -11.81 -19.34
C GLN A 57 -13.45 -13.07 -20.23
N ARG A 58 -12.38 -13.28 -21.00
CA ARG A 58 -12.25 -14.41 -21.92
C ARG A 58 -11.74 -15.68 -21.23
N THR A 59 -10.81 -15.56 -20.30
CA THR A 59 -10.07 -16.69 -19.71
C THR A 59 -10.47 -16.98 -18.27
N GLY A 60 -11.06 -16.02 -17.57
CA GLY A 60 -11.28 -16.05 -16.13
C GLY A 60 -10.03 -15.75 -15.28
N ALA A 61 -8.86 -15.51 -15.90
CA ALA A 61 -7.61 -15.27 -15.19
C ALA A 61 -6.62 -14.41 -16.00
N THR A 62 -5.78 -13.63 -15.32
CA THR A 62 -4.69 -12.88 -15.95
C THR A 62 -3.40 -13.01 -15.14
N LEU A 63 -2.28 -12.88 -15.83
CA LEU A 63 -0.95 -12.73 -15.21
C LEU A 63 -0.61 -11.26 -14.90
N GLY A 64 -1.55 -10.34 -15.16
CA GLY A 64 -1.37 -8.92 -14.96
C GLY A 64 -0.53 -8.25 -16.04
N GLY A 65 -0.16 -6.99 -15.77
CA GLY A 65 0.68 -6.18 -16.63
C GLY A 65 2.17 -6.45 -16.41
N ASP A 66 3.02 -5.63 -17.04
CA ASP A 66 4.47 -5.80 -16.98
C ASP A 66 5.01 -5.76 -15.55
N LEU A 67 4.49 -4.85 -14.72
CA LEU A 67 4.90 -4.74 -13.33
C LEU A 67 4.59 -6.02 -12.55
N ASP A 68 3.38 -6.57 -12.67
CA ASP A 68 2.98 -7.78 -11.97
C ASP A 68 3.81 -8.99 -12.39
N ARG A 69 4.09 -9.11 -13.70
CA ARG A 69 4.92 -10.19 -14.26
C ARG A 69 6.36 -10.08 -13.77
N SER A 70 6.88 -8.86 -13.65
CA SER A 70 8.25 -8.63 -13.18
C SER A 70 8.44 -8.89 -11.68
N THR A 71 7.42 -8.63 -10.86
CA THR A 71 7.46 -8.88 -9.42
C THR A 71 6.99 -10.29 -9.04
N GLY A 72 6.25 -10.95 -9.94
CA GLY A 72 5.57 -12.22 -9.68
C GLY A 72 4.31 -12.11 -8.83
N CYS A 73 3.78 -10.90 -8.64
CA CYS A 73 2.64 -10.61 -7.77
C CYS A 73 1.62 -9.69 -8.46
N ILE A 74 0.33 -9.97 -8.31
CA ILE A 74 -0.74 -9.07 -8.74
C ILE A 74 -0.85 -7.91 -7.74
N HIS A 75 -0.63 -6.69 -8.20
CA HIS A 75 -0.77 -5.49 -7.38
C HIS A 75 -2.24 -5.13 -7.22
N LEU A 76 -2.67 -5.07 -5.97
CA LEU A 76 -4.00 -4.64 -5.54
C LEU A 76 -3.86 -3.39 -4.68
N SER A 77 -4.95 -2.63 -4.58
CA SER A 77 -5.03 -1.41 -3.78
C SER A 77 -6.22 -1.48 -2.84
N ASP A 78 -6.07 -0.96 -1.63
CA ASP A 78 -7.21 -0.56 -0.82
C ASP A 78 -7.93 0.64 -1.46
N LEU A 79 -9.19 0.87 -1.09
CA LEU A 79 -10.00 1.97 -1.64
C LEU A 79 -9.29 3.34 -1.50
N GLY A 80 -8.65 3.58 -0.35
CA GLY A 80 -7.90 4.82 -0.09
C GLY A 80 -6.65 4.99 -0.95
N GLN A 81 -6.10 3.90 -1.49
CA GLN A 81 -4.88 3.91 -2.31
C GLN A 81 -5.20 4.13 -3.80
N VAL A 82 -6.38 3.71 -4.28
CA VAL A 82 -6.78 3.77 -5.70
C VAL A 82 -6.49 5.13 -6.34
N LYS A 83 -6.89 6.22 -5.68
CA LYS A 83 -6.73 7.58 -6.23
C LYS A 83 -5.26 7.97 -6.42
N MET A 84 -4.39 7.58 -5.50
CA MET A 84 -2.95 7.86 -5.61
C MET A 84 -2.32 6.98 -6.69
N THR A 85 -2.70 5.70 -6.75
CA THR A 85 -2.23 4.76 -7.77
C THR A 85 -2.58 5.24 -9.18
N LEU A 86 -3.83 5.69 -9.41
CA LEU A 86 -4.26 6.27 -10.69
C LEU A 86 -3.40 7.46 -11.10
N LYS A 87 -3.12 8.38 -10.16
CA LYS A 87 -2.32 9.58 -10.44
C LYS A 87 -0.86 9.27 -10.75
N ASN A 88 -0.26 8.32 -10.04
CA ASN A 88 1.17 8.03 -10.15
C ASN A 88 1.52 7.15 -11.35
N PHE A 89 0.66 6.18 -11.68
CA PHE A 89 0.98 5.12 -12.64
C PHE A 89 0.15 5.17 -13.91
N PHE A 90 -1.02 5.80 -13.89
CA PHE A 90 -1.99 5.75 -14.98
C PHE A 90 -2.42 7.14 -15.47
N LEU A 91 -1.58 8.16 -15.28
CA LEU A 91 -1.89 9.52 -15.70
C LEU A 91 -2.13 9.60 -17.22
N GLY A 92 -3.25 10.20 -17.63
CA GLY A 92 -3.61 10.39 -19.04
C GLY A 92 -4.20 9.17 -19.74
N ARG A 93 -4.33 8.03 -19.05
CA ARG A 93 -5.06 6.85 -19.54
C ARG A 93 -6.57 7.03 -19.34
N ASN A 94 -7.35 6.67 -20.36
CA ASN A 94 -8.82 6.71 -20.32
C ASN A 94 -9.45 5.31 -20.49
N ASP A 95 -8.63 4.30 -20.77
CA ASP A 95 -8.95 2.91 -21.08
C ASP A 95 -8.82 2.02 -19.83
N LEU A 96 -9.33 2.49 -18.69
CA LEU A 96 -9.15 1.83 -17.40
C LEU A 96 -10.47 1.33 -16.80
N TYR A 97 -10.38 0.17 -16.16
CA TYR A 97 -11.44 -0.45 -15.39
C TYR A 97 -11.00 -0.57 -13.93
N LEU A 98 -11.90 -0.24 -13.00
CA LEU A 98 -11.67 -0.46 -11.58
C LEU A 98 -12.45 -1.70 -11.16
N LEU A 99 -11.73 -2.80 -10.93
CA LEU A 99 -12.32 -4.06 -10.50
C LEU A 99 -12.34 -4.09 -8.97
N GLN A 100 -13.53 -4.28 -8.39
CA GLN A 100 -13.71 -4.49 -6.96
C GLN A 100 -13.76 -5.99 -6.68
N ILE A 101 -12.89 -6.46 -5.78
CA ILE A 101 -12.75 -7.87 -5.44
C ILE A 101 -13.17 -8.05 -3.98
N ASP A 102 -14.16 -8.90 -3.76
CA ASP A 102 -14.65 -9.27 -2.43
C ASP A 102 -13.70 -10.28 -1.79
N THR A 103 -13.02 -9.88 -0.71
CA THR A 103 -12.03 -10.73 -0.04
C THR A 103 -12.66 -11.80 0.85
N SER A 104 -13.96 -11.69 1.14
CA SER A 104 -14.70 -12.68 1.92
C SER A 104 -15.13 -13.87 1.09
N LYS A 105 -15.12 -13.74 -0.24
CA LYS A 105 -15.51 -14.80 -1.16
C LYS A 105 -14.27 -15.60 -1.59
N PRO A 106 -14.25 -16.92 -1.36
CA PRO A 106 -13.20 -17.76 -1.93
C PRO A 106 -13.34 -17.77 -3.46
N THR A 107 -12.20 -17.71 -4.15
CA THR A 107 -12.06 -17.87 -5.60
C THR A 107 -12.28 -19.30 -6.04
#